data_AF-A0A4Q2DHS1-F1
#
_entry.id   AF-A0A4Q2DHS1-F1
#
_cell.length_a   1.000
_cell.length_b   1.000
_cell.length_c   1.000
_cell.angle_alpha   90.00
_cell.angle_beta   90.00
_cell.angle_gamma   90.00
#
_symmetry.space_group_name_H-M   'P 1'
#
loop_
_entity.id
_entity.type
_entity.pdbx_description
1 polymer ?
#
loop_
_entity_poly.entity_id
_entity_poly.type
_entity_poly.pdbx_seq_one_letter_code
_entity_poly.pdbx_strand_id
1 'polypeptide(L)'
;MSTTIPLTLSFTQHNQTLPALVYTPTKLDASMKRKSTAAAPNSKKRKLALADGKVLAAMRLRIFELEDQLAASGQDQDQRPAKRARTTVNTETTSAPDAGTSAAAGSSSGNAKEDEKKRKMQVKKILDRLKKDCKAADLKFQGTPKTVKFDEVFEQAEFQSLFGGKGTLIQPTPQNKPTSTVTIMHFNQSQLVEFFGNGLSALKGNSWTRGGGPRFAKSVKLEQCELIVNSLDVNYSKNGMKCTLKFEVEDKDGMGGCYGPSGLSRGIWAMY
;
A
#
# COMPACT_ATOMS: atom_id res chain seq x y z
N MET A 1 19.77 48.76 -25.83
CA MET A 1 21.01 48.24 -25.23
C MET A 1 20.60 47.39 -24.03
N SER A 2 20.55 46.07 -24.20
CA SER A 2 20.11 45.14 -23.15
C SER A 2 21.32 44.45 -22.56
N THR A 3 21.58 44.73 -21.28
CA THR A 3 22.71 44.20 -20.52
C THR A 3 22.33 42.85 -19.94
N THR A 4 22.93 41.78 -20.44
CA THR A 4 22.80 40.42 -19.92
C THR A 4 23.88 40.18 -18.86
N ILE A 5 23.47 39.89 -17.62
CA ILE A 5 24.39 39.55 -16.52
C ILE A 5 24.40 38.02 -16.37
N PRO A 6 25.56 37.35 -16.44
CA PRO A 6 25.66 35.91 -16.22
C PRO A 6 25.70 35.57 -14.72
N LEU A 7 24.74 34.75 -14.28
CA LEU A 7 24.71 34.16 -12.94
C LEU A 7 25.57 32.89 -12.92
N THR A 8 26.71 32.95 -12.23
CA THR A 8 27.60 31.81 -11.98
C THR A 8 27.24 31.20 -10.62
N LEU A 9 26.68 29.99 -10.62
CA LEU A 9 26.40 29.21 -9.42
C LEU A 9 27.57 28.26 -9.14
N SER A 10 28.39 28.60 -8.14
CA SER A 10 29.44 27.71 -7.61
C SER A 10 28.84 26.68 -6.65
N PHE A 11 28.90 25.40 -7.03
CA PHE A 11 28.42 24.28 -6.22
C PHE A 11 29.57 23.73 -5.36
N THR A 12 29.58 24.06 -4.07
CA THR A 12 30.58 23.56 -3.12
C THR A 12 30.16 22.18 -2.61
N GLN A 13 30.86 21.13 -3.04
CA GLN A 13 30.60 19.74 -2.63
C GLN A 13 31.25 19.48 -1.27
N HIS A 14 30.43 19.36 -0.21
CA HIS A 14 30.91 19.04 1.14
C HIS A 14 30.90 17.52 1.33
N ASN A 15 32.06 16.88 1.16
CA ASN A 15 32.26 15.46 1.46
C ASN A 15 32.40 15.27 2.98
N GLN A 16 31.35 14.79 3.64
CA GLN A 16 31.44 14.34 5.03
C GLN A 16 31.78 12.86 5.08
N THR A 17 32.99 12.56 5.53
CA THR A 17 33.48 11.21 5.83
C THR A 17 32.94 10.81 7.20
N LEU A 18 32.04 9.82 7.24
CA LEU A 18 31.51 9.27 8.50
C LEU A 18 32.50 8.27 9.12
N PRO A 19 32.73 8.29 10.45
CA PRO A 19 33.60 7.34 11.13
C PRO A 19 32.97 5.94 11.21
N ALA A 20 33.79 4.93 10.97
CA ALA A 20 33.42 3.52 11.08
C ALA A 20 33.12 3.15 12.55
N LEU A 21 31.88 2.75 12.83
CA LEU A 21 31.49 2.17 14.12
C LEU A 21 31.92 0.70 14.19
N VAL A 22 32.87 0.42 15.08
CA VAL A 22 33.31 -0.92 15.46
C VAL A 22 32.17 -1.62 16.21
N TYR A 23 31.62 -2.66 15.59
CA TYR A 23 30.59 -3.52 16.19
C TYR A 23 31.28 -4.56 17.07
N THR A 24 31.15 -4.44 18.39
CA THR A 24 31.56 -5.51 19.32
C THR A 24 30.39 -6.47 19.52
N PRO A 25 30.58 -7.79 19.34
CA PRO A 25 29.52 -8.77 19.55
C PRO A 25 29.33 -9.02 21.04
N THR A 26 28.19 -8.59 21.59
CA THR A 26 27.75 -8.97 22.93
C THR A 26 27.15 -10.39 22.89
N LYS A 27 27.81 -11.33 23.59
CA LYS A 27 27.24 -12.64 23.92
C LYS A 27 26.04 -12.43 24.85
N LEU A 28 24.85 -12.81 24.40
CA LEU A 28 23.65 -12.90 25.23
C LEU A 28 23.46 -14.35 25.67
N ASP A 29 23.73 -14.61 26.94
CA ASP A 29 23.40 -15.86 27.62
C ASP A 29 21.87 -16.03 27.70
N ALA A 30 21.39 -17.08 27.03
CA ALA A 30 20.00 -17.48 27.03
C ALA A 30 19.73 -18.39 28.24
N SER A 31 19.23 -17.83 29.34
CA SER A 31 18.53 -18.60 30.37
C SER A 31 17.41 -17.78 30.99
N MET A 32 16.28 -17.67 30.28
CA MET A 32 15.01 -17.27 30.87
C MET A 32 14.01 -18.42 30.77
N LYS A 33 13.85 -19.12 31.90
CA LYS A 33 12.72 -20.01 32.21
C LYS A 33 11.41 -19.26 31.99
N ARG A 34 10.67 -19.61 30.94
CA ARG A 34 9.29 -19.17 30.76
C ARG A 34 8.38 -20.05 31.62
N LYS A 35 7.77 -19.43 32.62
CA LYS A 35 6.66 -19.97 33.41
C LYS A 35 5.41 -19.92 32.53
N SER A 36 4.98 -21.07 32.03
CA SER A 36 3.74 -21.22 31.27
C SER A 36 2.54 -21.11 32.22
N THR A 37 1.79 -20.02 32.14
CA THR A 37 0.44 -19.93 32.71
C THR A 37 -0.56 -20.41 31.66
N ALA A 38 -1.04 -21.63 31.84
CA ALA A 38 -2.17 -22.19 31.12
C ALA A 38 -3.48 -21.53 31.59
N ALA A 39 -4.29 -21.03 30.65
CA ALA A 39 -5.68 -20.70 30.91
C ALA A 39 -6.53 -20.80 29.62
N ALA A 40 -7.40 -21.83 29.63
CA ALA A 40 -8.67 -21.99 28.93
C ALA A 40 -8.73 -22.02 27.38
N PRO A 41 -8.92 -23.20 26.76
CA PRO A 41 -9.54 -23.31 25.46
C PRO A 41 -11.08 -23.25 25.60
N ASN A 42 -11.70 -22.17 25.14
CA ASN A 42 -13.16 -22.13 24.96
C ASN A 42 -13.52 -22.81 23.62
N SER A 43 -13.33 -24.14 23.57
CA SER A 43 -13.70 -24.96 22.42
C SER A 43 -15.21 -25.17 22.42
N LYS A 44 -15.95 -24.22 21.85
CA LYS A 44 -17.31 -24.46 21.38
C LYS A 44 -17.23 -25.52 20.29
N LYS A 45 -17.47 -26.78 20.66
CA LYS A 45 -17.62 -27.91 19.74
C LYS A 45 -18.76 -27.58 18.76
N ARG A 46 -18.43 -26.95 17.63
CA ARG A 46 -19.29 -26.99 16.45
C ARG A 46 -19.23 -28.43 15.97
N LYS A 47 -20.26 -29.20 16.35
CA LYS A 47 -20.58 -30.49 15.76
C LYS A 47 -20.76 -30.21 14.26
N LEU A 48 -19.72 -30.42 13.46
CA LEU A 48 -19.85 -30.52 12.02
C LEU A 48 -20.79 -31.71 11.82
N ALA A 49 -22.05 -31.42 11.49
CA ALA A 49 -22.94 -32.43 10.98
C ALA A 49 -22.24 -33.03 9.76
N LEU A 50 -21.93 -34.32 9.81
CA LEU A 50 -21.57 -35.10 8.64
C LEU A 50 -22.66 -34.79 7.61
N ALA A 51 -22.32 -34.09 6.54
CA ALA A 51 -23.24 -33.88 5.44
C ALA A 51 -23.73 -35.26 4.99
N ASP A 52 -25.05 -35.43 4.95
CA ASP A 52 -25.70 -36.68 4.53
C ASP A 52 -25.01 -37.22 3.28
N GLY A 53 -24.68 -38.52 3.26
CA GLY A 53 -23.94 -39.13 2.15
C GLY A 53 -24.57 -38.89 0.78
N LYS A 54 -25.88 -38.62 0.74
CA LYS A 54 -26.61 -38.19 -0.47
C LYS A 54 -26.15 -36.84 -1.01
N VAL A 55 -25.86 -35.87 -0.14
CA VAL A 55 -25.37 -34.54 -0.53
C VAL A 55 -23.95 -34.64 -1.10
N LEU A 56 -23.09 -35.45 -0.48
CA LEU A 56 -21.74 -35.70 -0.99
C LEU A 56 -21.76 -36.43 -2.34
N ALA A 57 -22.66 -37.39 -2.52
CA ALA A 57 -22.83 -38.09 -3.81
C ALA A 57 -23.35 -37.16 -4.91
N ALA A 58 -24.34 -36.30 -4.61
CA ALA A 58 -24.85 -35.31 -5.54
C ALA A 58 -23.78 -34.27 -5.92
N MET A 59 -22.96 -33.84 -4.96
CA MET A 59 -21.87 -32.91 -5.20
C MET A 59 -20.76 -33.53 -6.07
N ARG A 60 -20.45 -34.82 -5.89
CA ARG A 60 -19.52 -35.55 -6.76
C ARG A 60 -20.03 -35.69 -8.19
N LEU A 61 -21.30 -36.02 -8.39
CA LEU A 61 -21.91 -36.08 -9.73
C LEU A 61 -21.87 -34.72 -10.42
N ARG A 62 -22.13 -33.64 -9.67
CA ARG A 62 -22.07 -32.29 -10.23
C ARG A 62 -20.66 -31.87 -10.66
N ILE A 63 -19.62 -32.32 -9.94
CA ILE A 63 -18.22 -32.08 -10.32
C ILE A 63 -17.91 -32.78 -11.64
N PHE A 64 -18.29 -34.06 -11.80
CA PHE A 64 -18.10 -34.78 -13.06
C PHE A 64 -18.81 -34.13 -14.25
N GLU A 65 -20.05 -33.68 -14.07
CA GLU A 65 -20.80 -32.99 -15.13
C GLU A 65 -20.14 -31.67 -15.54
N LEU A 66 -19.56 -30.93 -14.60
CA LEU A 66 -18.83 -29.68 -14.89
C LEU A 66 -17.50 -29.94 -15.60
N GLU A 67 -16.78 -31.01 -15.24
CA GLU A 67 -15.56 -31.43 -15.94
C GLU A 67 -15.86 -31.85 -17.38
N ASP A 68 -16.98 -32.53 -17.63
CA ASP A 68 -17.40 -32.94 -18.97
C ASP A 68 -17.82 -31.74 -19.83
N GLN A 69 -18.49 -30.74 -19.24
CA GLN A 69 -18.79 -29.47 -19.92
C GLN A 69 -17.50 -28.68 -20.25
N LEU A 70 -16.50 -28.70 -19.37
CA LEU A 70 -15.19 -28.06 -19.61
C LEU A 70 -14.39 -28.80 -20.69
N ALA A 71 -14.45 -30.14 -20.73
CA ALA A 71 -13.84 -30.94 -21.78
C ALA A 71 -14.54 -30.72 -23.14
N ALA A 72 -15.87 -30.67 -23.15
CA ALA A 72 -16.66 -30.43 -24.36
C ALA A 72 -16.52 -29.00 -24.92
N SER A 73 -16.26 -28.02 -24.05
CA SER A 73 -15.97 -26.63 -24.45
C SER A 73 -14.49 -26.36 -24.76
N GLY A 74 -13.62 -27.38 -24.66
CA GLY A 74 -12.19 -27.30 -24.91
C GLY A 74 -11.74 -27.27 -26.38
N GLN A 75 -12.64 -27.07 -27.35
CA GLN A 75 -12.25 -26.77 -28.73
C GLN A 75 -12.14 -25.25 -28.92
N ASP A 76 -10.92 -24.70 -28.73
CA ASP A 76 -10.33 -23.59 -29.51
C ASP A 76 -9.10 -22.96 -28.80
N GLN A 77 -8.18 -23.78 -28.27
CA GLN A 77 -6.89 -23.30 -27.75
C GLN A 77 -5.65 -23.75 -28.57
N ASP A 78 -5.83 -24.12 -29.84
CA ASP A 78 -4.72 -24.49 -30.73
C ASP A 78 -4.56 -23.58 -31.96
N GLN A 79 -4.85 -22.28 -31.85
CA GLN A 79 -4.30 -21.28 -32.78
C GLN A 79 -3.08 -20.57 -32.18
N ARG A 80 -1.95 -21.30 -32.18
CA ARG A 80 -0.60 -20.73 -32.09
C ARG A 80 -0.15 -20.37 -33.52
N PRO A 81 -0.06 -19.08 -33.91
CA PRO A 81 0.65 -18.72 -35.13
C PRO A 81 2.16 -18.84 -34.87
N ALA A 82 2.72 -19.97 -35.28
CA ALA A 82 4.15 -20.17 -35.38
C ALA A 82 4.70 -19.62 -36.71
N LYS A 83 5.88 -18.97 -36.62
CA LYS A 83 6.92 -18.74 -37.66
C LYS A 83 6.75 -17.58 -38.65
N ARG A 84 7.62 -16.58 -38.51
CA ARG A 84 8.47 -15.86 -39.51
C ARG A 84 9.08 -14.64 -38.79
N ALA A 85 10.33 -14.20 -38.95
CA ALA A 85 11.48 -14.61 -39.72
C ALA A 85 12.75 -14.02 -39.05
N ARG A 86 13.90 -14.61 -39.40
CA ARG A 86 15.27 -14.27 -39.01
C ARG A 86 15.72 -12.98 -39.74
N THR A 87 16.34 -12.04 -39.03
CA THR A 87 17.00 -10.88 -39.66
C THR A 87 18.41 -10.71 -39.10
N THR A 88 19.40 -10.75 -39.98
CA THR A 88 20.79 -10.35 -39.74
C THR A 88 21.21 -9.41 -40.87
N VAL A 89 22.09 -8.46 -40.51
CA VAL A 89 23.00 -7.64 -41.34
C VAL A 89 22.49 -6.27 -41.81
N ASN A 90 22.89 -5.26 -41.04
CA ASN A 90 23.79 -4.12 -41.38
C ASN A 90 23.71 -3.51 -42.79
N THR A 91 23.51 -2.18 -42.90
CA THR A 91 24.39 -1.22 -43.62
C THR A 91 23.94 0.22 -43.29
N GLU A 92 24.93 1.08 -43.02
CA GLU A 92 24.85 2.54 -42.86
C GLU A 92 24.26 3.25 -44.11
N THR A 93 23.66 4.43 -43.99
CA THR A 93 24.05 5.72 -44.63
C THR A 93 22.97 6.81 -44.37
N THR A 94 23.38 7.92 -43.74
CA THR A 94 22.98 9.35 -43.88
C THR A 94 21.52 9.83 -44.05
N SER A 95 21.24 10.91 -43.29
CA SER A 95 20.46 12.13 -43.62
C SER A 95 19.00 12.27 -43.15
N ALA A 96 18.86 13.02 -42.03
CA ALA A 96 17.95 14.17 -41.82
C ALA A 96 16.40 13.98 -41.87
N PRO A 97 15.61 14.90 -41.28
CA PRO A 97 14.50 14.54 -40.39
C PRO A 97 13.13 14.61 -41.08
N ASP A 98 12.24 13.69 -40.72
CA ASP A 98 10.82 13.78 -41.07
C ASP A 98 9.92 13.47 -39.87
N ALA A 99 8.85 14.25 -39.79
CA ALA A 99 7.89 14.32 -38.71
C ALA A 99 6.97 13.08 -38.75
N GLY A 100 7.23 12.12 -37.86
CA GLY A 100 6.46 10.89 -37.72
C GLY A 100 5.53 10.90 -36.52
N THR A 101 4.31 11.41 -36.69
CA THR A 101 3.16 11.18 -35.82
C THR A 101 2.98 9.69 -35.53
N SER A 102 2.97 9.28 -34.27
CA SER A 102 2.56 7.94 -33.85
C SER A 102 1.76 7.98 -32.56
N ALA A 103 0.51 8.42 -32.73
CA ALA A 103 -0.56 8.14 -31.79
C ALA A 103 -0.98 6.67 -31.96
N ALA A 104 -0.41 5.79 -31.14
CA ALA A 104 -0.95 4.45 -30.94
C ALA A 104 -2.02 4.52 -29.83
N ALA A 105 -3.15 5.16 -30.13
CA ALA A 105 -4.37 5.07 -29.34
C ALA A 105 -5.15 3.83 -29.81
N GLY A 106 -4.77 2.66 -29.28
CA GLY A 106 -5.52 1.42 -29.44
C GLY A 106 -6.85 1.53 -28.72
N SER A 107 -7.91 1.71 -29.51
CA SER A 107 -9.32 1.72 -29.11
C SER A 107 -9.73 0.41 -28.42
N SER A 108 -10.00 0.48 -27.11
CA SER A 108 -10.78 -0.52 -26.37
C SER A 108 -11.96 0.19 -25.69
N SER A 109 -12.85 0.79 -26.48
CA SER A 109 -13.96 1.63 -26.00
C SER A 109 -15.22 0.84 -25.57
N GLY A 110 -15.20 -0.49 -25.60
CA GLY A 110 -16.38 -1.33 -25.31
C GLY A 110 -16.68 -1.61 -23.83
N ASN A 111 -15.69 -1.64 -22.93
CA ASN A 111 -15.87 -2.14 -21.56
C ASN A 111 -15.69 -1.10 -20.44
N ALA A 112 -15.53 0.19 -20.78
CA ALA A 112 -15.20 1.23 -19.82
C ALA A 112 -16.17 1.33 -18.61
N LYS A 113 -17.47 1.05 -18.82
CA LYS A 113 -18.47 1.09 -17.73
C LYS A 113 -18.33 -0.05 -16.72
N GLU A 114 -17.96 -1.25 -17.16
CA GLU A 114 -17.80 -2.40 -16.26
C GLU A 114 -16.51 -2.25 -15.44
N ASP A 115 -15.43 -1.81 -16.09
CA ASP A 115 -14.15 -1.57 -15.45
C ASP A 115 -14.23 -0.45 -14.40
N GLU A 116 -15.05 0.59 -14.64
CA GLU A 116 -15.28 1.63 -13.66
C GLU A 116 -15.99 1.10 -12.39
N LYS A 117 -16.94 0.16 -12.53
CA LYS A 117 -17.60 -0.46 -11.38
C LYS A 117 -16.63 -1.31 -10.57
N LYS A 118 -15.80 -2.12 -11.23
CA LYS A 118 -14.74 -2.91 -10.58
C LYS A 118 -13.75 -2.00 -9.85
N ARG A 119 -13.30 -0.93 -10.51
CA ARG A 119 -12.42 0.09 -9.93
C ARG A 119 -13.03 0.72 -8.67
N LYS A 120 -14.28 1.19 -8.72
CA LYS A 120 -14.96 1.76 -7.55
C LYS A 120 -15.05 0.78 -6.39
N MET A 121 -15.31 -0.49 -6.68
CA MET A 121 -15.37 -1.54 -5.65
C MET A 121 -14.00 -1.80 -5.01
N GLN A 122 -12.93 -1.86 -5.80
CA GLN A 122 -11.56 -2.03 -5.30
C GLN A 122 -11.10 -0.82 -4.47
N VAL A 123 -11.37 0.40 -4.94
CA VAL A 123 -11.09 1.64 -4.20
C VAL A 123 -11.84 1.65 -2.86
N LYS A 124 -13.13 1.26 -2.87
CA LYS A 124 -13.90 1.11 -1.63
C LYS A 124 -13.30 0.08 -0.69
N LYS A 125 -12.86 -1.09 -1.20
CA LYS A 125 -12.20 -2.13 -0.39
C LYS A 125 -10.92 -1.59 0.28
N ILE A 126 -10.10 -0.84 -0.46
CA ILE A 126 -8.88 -0.19 0.07
C ILE A 126 -9.24 0.79 1.19
N LEU A 127 -10.24 1.66 0.97
CA LEU A 127 -10.69 2.62 1.98
C LEU A 127 -11.27 1.95 3.23
N ASP A 128 -12.07 0.89 3.06
CA ASP A 128 -12.64 0.13 4.18
C ASP A 128 -11.55 -0.56 5.00
N ARG A 129 -10.49 -1.05 4.36
CA ARG A 129 -9.32 -1.62 5.04
C ARG A 129 -8.52 -0.54 5.77
N LEU A 130 -8.24 0.59 5.13
CA LEU A 130 -7.59 1.74 5.75
C LEU A 130 -8.36 2.23 6.99
N LYS A 131 -9.69 2.33 6.90
CA LYS A 131 -10.57 2.70 8.03
C LYS A 131 -10.49 1.72 9.20
N LYS A 132 -10.36 0.42 8.92
CA LYS A 132 -10.22 -0.62 9.96
C LYS A 132 -8.85 -0.53 10.62
N ASP A 133 -7.80 -0.40 9.81
CA ASP A 133 -6.43 -0.33 10.32
C ASP A 133 -6.21 0.94 11.13
N CYS A 134 -6.68 2.11 10.69
CA CYS A 134 -6.62 3.36 11.47
C CYS A 134 -7.34 3.28 12.84
N LYS A 135 -8.29 2.35 13.02
CA LYS A 135 -8.98 2.11 14.29
C LYS A 135 -8.35 1.01 15.14
N ALA A 136 -7.36 0.29 14.61
CA ALA A 136 -6.66 -0.76 15.33
C ALA A 136 -5.94 -0.21 16.57
N ALA A 137 -5.85 -1.02 17.62
CA ALA A 137 -5.20 -0.62 18.87
C ALA A 137 -3.68 -0.42 18.72
N ASP A 138 -3.09 -0.99 17.66
CA ASP A 138 -1.66 -0.93 17.38
C ASP A 138 -1.24 0.45 16.85
N LEU A 139 -2.17 1.19 16.23
CA LEU A 139 -1.93 2.53 15.72
C LEU A 139 -2.36 3.57 16.76
N LYS A 140 -1.37 4.02 17.54
CA LYS A 140 -1.53 5.10 18.52
C LYS A 140 -1.15 6.44 17.89
N PHE A 141 -2.15 7.28 17.65
CA PHE A 141 -1.94 8.64 17.19
C PHE A 141 -1.62 9.53 18.40
N GLN A 142 -0.46 10.19 18.37
CA GLN A 142 0.10 11.02 19.45
C GLN A 142 0.71 12.32 18.89
N GLY A 143 0.12 12.88 17.83
CA GLY A 143 0.62 14.07 17.13
C GLY A 143 1.87 13.84 16.27
N THR A 144 2.21 12.59 15.94
CA THR A 144 3.26 12.25 14.97
C THR A 144 2.63 11.48 13.81
N PRO A 145 3.00 11.79 12.55
CA PRO A 145 2.56 11.00 11.40
C PRO A 145 2.87 9.52 11.60
N LYS A 146 1.90 8.68 11.26
CA LYS A 146 2.00 7.22 11.32
C LYS A 146 1.83 6.64 9.95
N THR A 147 2.60 5.61 9.67
CA THR A 147 2.47 4.86 8.43
C THR A 147 1.56 3.66 8.63
N VAL A 148 0.50 3.58 7.83
CA VAL A 148 -0.36 2.39 7.72
C VAL A 148 0.04 1.64 6.44
N LYS A 149 0.52 0.41 6.61
CA LYS A 149 0.99 -0.43 5.51
C LYS A 149 0.16 -1.70 5.42
N PHE A 150 -0.38 -1.98 4.25
CA PHE A 150 -0.96 -3.28 3.97
C PHE A 150 -0.72 -3.74 2.53
N ASP A 151 -0.74 -5.06 2.39
CA ASP A 151 -0.47 -5.74 1.14
C ASP A 151 -1.77 -6.31 0.55
N GLU A 152 -1.95 -6.15 -0.75
CA GLU A 152 -3.03 -6.71 -1.56
C GLU A 152 -2.45 -7.37 -2.81
N VAL A 153 -3.15 -8.36 -3.34
CA VAL A 153 -2.79 -9.01 -4.60
C VAL A 153 -3.60 -8.36 -5.71
N PHE A 154 -2.92 -7.84 -6.73
CA PHE A 154 -3.55 -7.25 -7.91
C PHE A 154 -2.93 -7.82 -9.18
N GLU A 155 -3.78 -8.12 -10.15
CA GLU A 155 -3.30 -8.42 -11.49
C GLU A 155 -2.74 -7.15 -12.14
N GLN A 156 -1.80 -7.31 -13.07
CA GLN A 156 -1.13 -6.18 -13.72
C GLN A 156 -2.14 -5.26 -14.43
N ALA A 157 -3.16 -5.82 -15.09
CA ALA A 157 -4.20 -5.06 -15.77
C ALA A 157 -5.05 -4.23 -14.78
N GLU A 158 -5.42 -4.83 -13.65
CA GLU A 158 -6.17 -4.14 -12.58
C GLU A 158 -5.34 -3.01 -11.95
N PHE A 159 -4.07 -3.29 -11.65
CA PHE A 159 -3.15 -2.30 -11.11
C PHE A 159 -3.00 -1.10 -12.05
N GLN A 160 -2.81 -1.35 -13.34
CA GLN A 160 -2.64 -0.30 -14.34
C GLN A 160 -3.94 0.49 -14.55
N SER A 161 -5.10 -0.17 -14.54
CA SER A 161 -6.41 0.49 -14.62
C SER A 161 -6.72 1.36 -13.39
N LEU A 162 -6.30 0.91 -12.21
CA LEU A 162 -6.45 1.65 -10.97
C LEU A 162 -5.50 2.84 -10.90
N PHE A 163 -4.19 2.59 -10.92
CA PHE A 163 -3.18 3.59 -10.54
C PHE A 163 -2.52 4.28 -11.73
N GLY A 164 -2.66 3.74 -12.94
CA GLY A 164 -2.01 4.24 -14.15
C GLY A 164 -2.36 5.70 -14.43
N GLY A 165 -1.33 6.55 -14.52
CA GLY A 165 -1.46 7.97 -14.87
C GLY A 165 -2.11 8.86 -13.80
N LYS A 166 -2.37 8.36 -12.58
CA LYS A 166 -3.01 9.14 -11.50
C LYS A 166 -2.08 9.68 -10.43
N GLY A 167 -0.83 9.21 -10.40
CA GLY A 167 0.19 9.64 -9.44
C GLY A 167 1.54 9.86 -10.13
N THR A 168 2.52 10.28 -9.35
CA THR A 168 3.89 10.48 -9.82
C THR A 168 4.61 9.13 -9.90
N LEU A 169 4.95 8.69 -11.11
CA LEU A 169 5.72 7.47 -11.33
C LEU A 169 7.19 7.70 -10.96
N ILE A 170 7.69 6.99 -9.95
CA ILE A 170 9.08 7.07 -9.50
C ILE A 170 9.93 6.02 -10.24
N GLN A 171 9.41 4.79 -10.36
CA GLN A 171 10.07 3.67 -11.04
C GLN A 171 9.00 2.79 -11.72
N PRO A 172 9.27 2.18 -12.89
CA PRO A 172 10.49 2.32 -13.70
C PRO A 172 10.50 3.65 -14.48
N THR A 173 11.64 4.35 -14.51
CA THR A 173 11.84 5.49 -15.41
C THR A 173 13.04 5.21 -16.32
N PRO A 174 13.10 5.80 -17.54
CA PRO A 174 14.22 5.57 -18.45
C PRO A 174 15.58 5.90 -17.82
N GLN A 175 15.60 6.93 -16.97
CA GLN A 175 16.79 7.38 -16.25
C GLN A 175 17.08 6.57 -14.97
N ASN A 176 16.07 6.00 -14.33
CA ASN A 176 16.22 5.28 -13.06
C ASN A 176 15.58 3.89 -13.12
N LYS A 177 16.45 2.88 -13.26
CA LYS A 177 16.11 1.44 -13.29
C LYS A 177 15.05 1.10 -14.36
N PRO A 178 15.39 1.22 -15.65
CA PRO A 178 14.45 0.97 -16.75
C PRO A 178 13.94 -0.49 -16.78
N THR A 179 14.71 -1.43 -16.26
CA THR A 179 14.37 -2.87 -16.21
C THR A 179 13.76 -3.30 -14.88
N SER A 180 13.33 -2.35 -14.03
CA SER A 180 12.73 -2.68 -12.75
C SER A 180 11.45 -3.49 -12.93
N THR A 181 11.38 -4.63 -12.25
CA THR A 181 10.15 -5.44 -12.12
C THR A 181 9.15 -4.83 -11.13
N VAL A 182 9.59 -3.81 -10.39
CA VAL A 182 8.82 -3.12 -9.37
C VAL A 182 8.44 -1.73 -9.88
N THR A 183 7.14 -1.45 -9.83
CA THR A 183 6.56 -0.15 -10.13
C THR A 183 6.29 0.58 -8.82
N ILE A 184 6.87 1.77 -8.65
CA ILE A 184 6.68 2.62 -7.49
C ILE A 184 6.01 3.92 -7.94
N MET A 185 4.86 4.21 -7.35
CA MET A 185 4.10 5.44 -7.57
C MET A 185 3.91 6.16 -6.25
N HIS A 186 4.01 7.48 -6.29
CA HIS A 186 3.77 8.35 -5.16
C HIS A 186 2.59 9.26 -5.44
N PHE A 187 1.70 9.40 -4.47
CA PHE A 187 0.54 10.27 -4.54
C PHE A 187 0.64 11.37 -3.49
N ASN A 188 0.58 12.61 -3.96
CA ASN A 188 0.40 13.79 -3.12
C ASN A 188 -1.04 13.90 -2.61
N GLN A 189 -1.27 14.72 -1.60
CA GLN A 189 -2.60 14.96 -1.03
C GLN A 189 -3.64 15.41 -2.07
N SER A 190 -3.29 16.28 -3.02
CA SER A 190 -4.20 16.73 -4.09
C SER A 190 -4.62 15.60 -5.02
N GLN A 191 -3.66 14.75 -5.42
CA GLN A 191 -3.89 13.58 -6.26
C GLN A 191 -4.74 12.53 -5.53
N LEU A 192 -4.56 12.39 -4.21
CA LEU A 192 -5.40 11.52 -3.38
C LEU A 192 -6.85 11.96 -3.35
N VAL A 193 -7.11 13.26 -3.25
CA VAL A 193 -8.47 13.80 -3.30
C VAL A 193 -9.11 13.56 -4.66
N GLU A 194 -8.38 13.71 -5.77
CA GLU A 194 -8.90 13.35 -7.10
C GLU A 194 -9.18 11.85 -7.22
N PHE A 195 -8.28 11.01 -6.68
CA PHE A 195 -8.35 9.57 -6.84
C PHE A 195 -9.44 8.90 -5.98
N PHE A 196 -9.53 9.28 -4.71
CA PHE A 196 -10.49 8.71 -3.75
C PHE A 196 -11.77 9.55 -3.60
N GLY A 197 -11.78 10.78 -4.11
CA GLY A 197 -12.88 11.73 -3.93
C GLY A 197 -13.10 12.07 -2.46
N ASN A 198 -14.37 12.27 -2.09
CA ASN A 198 -14.78 12.60 -0.72
C ASN A 198 -14.64 11.43 0.27
N GLY A 199 -14.18 10.26 -0.18
CA GLY A 199 -14.03 9.08 0.69
C GLY A 199 -12.95 9.24 1.77
N LEU A 200 -11.97 10.12 1.55
CA LEU A 200 -10.79 10.29 2.40
C LEU A 200 -11.05 11.15 3.65
N SER A 201 -11.98 12.10 3.61
CA SER A 201 -12.23 13.03 4.71
C SER A 201 -12.95 12.41 5.92
N ALA A 202 -13.42 11.17 5.80
CA ALA A 202 -14.16 10.47 6.84
C ALA A 202 -13.31 9.46 7.64
N LEU A 203 -11.99 9.62 7.68
CA LEU A 203 -11.10 8.76 8.46
C LEU A 203 -11.12 9.17 9.94
N LYS A 204 -11.37 8.19 10.81
CA LYS A 204 -11.37 8.36 12.26
C LYS A 204 -10.38 7.39 12.90
N GLY A 205 -9.56 7.90 13.80
CA GLY A 205 -8.58 7.15 14.58
C GLY A 205 -8.92 7.12 16.07
N ASN A 206 -7.99 6.59 16.87
CA ASN A 206 -8.01 6.74 18.32
C ASN A 206 -6.78 7.55 18.73
N SER A 207 -6.98 8.68 19.42
CA SER A 207 -5.88 9.46 20.01
C SER A 207 -5.45 8.85 21.34
N TRP A 208 -4.16 8.96 21.65
CA TRP A 208 -3.56 8.43 22.88
C TRP A 208 -2.70 9.50 23.55
N THR A 209 -2.68 9.50 24.88
CA THR A 209 -1.71 10.32 25.61
C THR A 209 -0.29 9.80 25.35
N ARG A 210 0.68 10.72 25.29
CA ARG A 210 2.09 10.36 25.27
C ARG A 210 2.49 9.89 26.67
N GLY A 211 2.62 8.59 26.85
CA GLY A 211 3.21 8.01 28.06
C GLY A 211 4.71 8.34 28.16
N GLY A 212 5.30 8.17 29.34
CA GLY A 212 6.76 8.30 29.51
C GLY A 212 7.28 9.60 30.12
N GLY A 213 6.47 10.30 30.92
CA GLY A 213 6.99 11.28 31.88
C GLY A 213 7.68 10.61 33.09
N PRO A 214 8.18 11.38 34.09
CA PRO A 214 8.99 10.90 35.23
C PRO A 214 8.33 9.79 36.09
N ARG A 215 7.07 9.46 35.86
CA ARG A 215 6.31 8.42 36.56
C ARG A 215 6.03 7.17 35.73
N PHE A 216 6.65 7.00 34.56
CA PHE A 216 6.47 5.84 33.67
C PHE A 216 4.99 5.49 33.40
N ALA A 217 4.11 6.50 33.37
CA ALA A 217 2.69 6.29 33.19
C ALA A 217 2.42 5.69 31.80
N LYS A 218 1.58 4.66 31.76
CA LYS A 218 1.15 4.02 30.50
C LYS A 218 0.33 5.01 29.68
N SER A 219 0.46 4.93 28.35
CA SER A 219 -0.41 5.67 27.43
C SER A 219 -1.87 5.32 27.69
N VAL A 220 -2.72 6.33 27.84
CA VAL A 220 -4.17 6.19 28.04
C VAL A 220 -4.86 6.57 26.73
N LYS A 221 -5.84 5.78 26.31
CA LYS A 221 -6.69 6.11 25.17
C LYS A 221 -7.54 7.32 25.53
N LEU A 222 -7.49 8.36 24.72
CA LEU A 222 -8.28 9.58 24.90
C LEU A 222 -9.63 9.41 24.20
N GLU A 223 -9.74 9.94 22.99
CA GLU A 223 -10.97 9.99 22.22
C GLU A 223 -10.73 9.66 20.75
N GLN A 224 -11.79 9.72 19.94
CA GLN A 224 -11.66 9.56 18.49
C GLN A 224 -11.16 10.87 17.88
N CYS A 225 -10.11 10.78 17.07
CA CYS A 225 -9.56 11.91 16.31
C CYS A 225 -9.92 11.80 14.82
N GLU A 226 -10.00 12.95 14.15
CA GLU A 226 -10.08 13.02 12.69
C GLU A 226 -8.68 12.86 12.09
N LEU A 227 -8.56 11.99 11.09
CA LEU A 227 -7.28 11.71 10.46
C LEU A 227 -7.23 12.29 9.05
N ILE A 228 -6.08 12.84 8.69
CA ILE A 228 -5.75 13.29 7.34
C ILE A 228 -4.69 12.36 6.76
N VAL A 229 -4.85 11.98 5.49
CA VAL A 229 -3.80 11.28 4.75
C VAL A 229 -2.95 12.31 4.03
N ASN A 230 -1.65 12.31 4.32
CA ASN A 230 -0.70 13.25 3.73
C ASN A 230 -0.18 12.72 2.39
N SER A 231 0.22 11.46 2.37
CA SER A 231 0.82 10.82 1.20
C SER A 231 0.44 9.34 1.09
N LEU A 232 0.53 8.80 -0.12
CA LEU A 232 0.39 7.37 -0.39
C LEU A 232 1.52 6.92 -1.32
N ASP A 233 2.32 5.98 -0.83
CA ASP A 233 3.27 5.23 -1.66
C ASP A 233 2.64 3.90 -2.08
N VAL A 234 2.63 3.66 -3.38
CA VAL A 234 2.16 2.42 -3.99
C VAL A 234 3.36 1.69 -4.57
N ASN A 235 3.64 0.48 -4.08
CA ASN A 235 4.73 -0.36 -4.57
C ASN A 235 4.15 -1.67 -5.10
N TYR A 236 4.22 -1.86 -6.41
CA TYR A 236 3.72 -3.03 -7.11
C TYR A 236 4.88 -3.88 -7.64
N SER A 237 4.92 -5.16 -7.27
CA SER A 237 5.85 -6.13 -7.82
C SER A 237 5.17 -6.98 -8.88
N LYS A 238 5.63 -6.88 -10.14
CA LYS A 238 5.10 -7.67 -11.26
C LYS A 238 5.24 -9.18 -11.02
N ASN A 239 6.36 -9.61 -10.46
CA ASN A 239 6.64 -11.03 -10.24
C ASN A 239 5.76 -11.65 -9.16
N GLY A 240 5.44 -10.89 -8.10
CA GLY A 240 4.65 -11.38 -6.98
C GLY A 240 3.17 -11.05 -7.08
N MET A 241 2.73 -10.32 -8.12
CA MET A 241 1.40 -9.72 -8.25
C MET A 241 0.96 -8.98 -6.97
N LYS A 242 1.93 -8.45 -6.23
CA LYS A 242 1.74 -7.93 -4.88
C LYS A 242 1.85 -6.42 -4.92
N CYS A 243 0.80 -5.75 -4.49
CA CYS A 243 0.74 -4.31 -4.28
C CYS A 243 0.82 -4.01 -2.78
N THR A 244 1.84 -3.28 -2.40
CA THR A 244 2.04 -2.74 -1.06
C THR A 244 1.56 -1.29 -1.07
N LEU A 245 0.55 -0.99 -0.26
CA LEU A 245 0.02 0.35 -0.08
C LEU A 245 0.51 0.88 1.25
N LYS A 246 1.19 2.03 1.23
CA LYS A 246 1.76 2.67 2.41
C LYS A 246 1.19 4.08 2.53
N PHE A 247 0.24 4.25 3.45
CA PHE A 247 -0.41 5.53 3.73
C PHE A 247 0.34 6.24 4.86
N GLU A 248 0.65 7.50 4.67
CA GLU A 248 1.09 8.39 5.74
C GLU A 248 -0.11 9.15 6.28
N VAL A 249 -0.45 8.91 7.54
CA VAL A 249 -1.66 9.41 8.19
C VAL A 249 -1.27 10.25 9.39
N GLU A 250 -1.84 11.43 9.48
CA GLU A 250 -1.63 12.40 10.54
C GLU A 250 -2.95 12.78 11.21
N ASP A 251 -2.86 13.18 12.47
CA ASP A 251 -3.99 13.72 13.22
C ASP A 251 -4.26 15.15 12.76
N LYS A 252 -5.49 15.45 12.33
CA LYS A 252 -5.89 16.73 11.76
C LYS A 252 -5.62 17.90 12.71
N ASP A 253 -5.86 17.69 13.99
CA ASP A 253 -5.75 18.75 14.98
C ASP A 253 -4.30 19.03 15.37
N GLY A 254 -3.35 18.21 14.89
CA GLY A 254 -1.91 18.45 15.02
C GLY A 254 -1.48 18.79 16.45
N MET A 255 -2.23 18.32 17.47
CA MET A 255 -2.16 18.82 18.84
C MET A 255 -0.76 18.57 19.42
N GLY A 256 0.09 19.58 19.25
CA GLY A 256 1.41 19.69 19.81
C GLY A 256 1.28 19.72 21.33
N GLY A 257 1.45 18.56 21.95
CA GLY A 257 1.58 18.46 23.40
C GLY A 257 0.33 18.03 24.16
N CYS A 258 -0.28 16.89 23.79
CA CYS A 258 -1.06 16.12 24.77
C CYS A 258 -0.13 15.42 25.77
N TYR A 259 0.58 16.21 26.58
CA TYR A 259 1.02 15.73 27.89
C TYR A 259 -0.28 15.46 28.64
N GLY A 260 -0.53 14.19 28.98
CA GLY A 260 -1.73 13.80 29.71
C GLY A 260 -1.92 14.68 30.94
N PRO A 261 -3.15 14.85 31.45
CA PRO A 261 -3.44 15.74 32.56
C PRO A 261 -2.42 15.45 33.66
N SER A 262 -1.45 16.36 33.83
CA SER A 262 -0.53 16.28 34.94
C SER A 262 -1.43 16.32 36.16
N GLY A 263 -1.48 15.22 36.91
CA GLY A 263 -2.36 15.04 38.06
C GLY A 263 -1.98 15.94 39.24
N LEU A 264 -1.81 17.23 39.00
CA LEU A 264 -1.46 18.28 39.95
C LEU A 264 -2.67 19.15 40.33
N SER A 265 -3.90 18.71 40.09
CA SER A 265 -5.07 19.47 40.58
C SER A 265 -6.23 18.58 41.04
N ARG A 266 -5.92 17.60 41.90
CA ARG A 266 -6.91 17.04 42.83
C ARG A 266 -6.27 16.82 44.19
N GLY A 267 -6.39 17.83 45.02
CA GLY A 267 -6.15 17.74 46.45
C GLY A 267 -5.13 18.76 46.91
N ILE A 268 -5.62 19.96 47.32
CA ILE A 268 -5.09 20.78 48.42
C ILE A 268 -6.00 22.02 48.55
N TRP A 269 -6.85 21.97 49.59
CA TRP A 269 -7.48 23.07 50.33
C TRP A 269 -8.49 24.00 49.62
N ALA A 270 -9.74 23.56 49.58
CA ALA A 270 -10.88 24.46 49.81
C ALA A 270 -11.76 23.83 50.90
N MET A 271 -11.21 23.81 52.13
CA MET A 271 -12.02 23.82 53.34
C MET A 271 -11.82 25.18 53.98
N TYR A 272 -12.97 25.78 54.36
CA TYR A 272 -13.20 27.11 54.93
C TYR A 272 -13.35 28.26 53.93
#